data_AF-A0A959KLC4-F1
#
_entry.id   AF-A0A959KLC4-F1
#
_cell.length_a   1.000
_cell.length_b   1.000
_cell.length_c   1.000
_cell.angle_alpha   90.00
_cell.angle_beta   90.00
_cell.angle_gamma   90.00
#
_symmetry.space_group_name_H-M   'P 1'
#
loop_
_entity.id
_entity.type
_entity.pdbx_description
1 polymer ?
#
loop_
_entity_poly.entity_id
_entity_poly.type
_entity_poly.pdbx_seq_one_letter_code
_entity_poly.pdbx_strand_id
1 'polypeptide(L)'
;MSVKSLFLLDAAGALLSAFLLGMVLVEFEAMFGIPANTLYFLASLPCLFAVYDLYCYRAAPADIAVFLKRIAFANLGYCLLSLALACHHREELTGLGWTYILLEIVVVALLASFELRTAFRVGNRKSTDRRSGAFD
;
A
#
# COMPACT_ATOMS: atom_id res chain seq x y z
N MET A 1 1.24 14.34 -11.90
CA MET A 1 2.11 13.61 -10.97
C MET A 1 3.03 12.70 -11.76
N SER A 2 4.33 12.67 -11.45
CA SER A 2 5.28 11.73 -12.06
C SER A 2 5.14 10.35 -11.41
N VAL A 3 5.53 9.29 -12.11
CA VAL A 3 5.55 7.94 -11.52
C VAL A 3 6.54 7.87 -10.36
N LYS A 4 7.66 8.59 -10.44
CA LYS A 4 8.64 8.66 -9.35
C LYS A 4 8.07 9.33 -8.08
N SER A 5 7.24 10.36 -8.24
CA SER A 5 6.55 10.98 -7.10
C SER A 5 5.47 10.07 -6.51
N LEU A 6 4.95 9.10 -7.28
CA LEU A 6 3.99 8.14 -6.78
C LEU A 6 4.66 7.13 -5.84
N PHE A 7 5.83 6.58 -6.20
CA PHE A 7 6.60 5.71 -5.30
C PHE A 7 7.02 6.41 -4.00
N LEU A 8 7.41 7.69 -4.06
CA LEU A 8 7.73 8.46 -2.84
C LEU A 8 6.51 8.71 -1.96
N LEU A 9 5.34 8.94 -2.58
CA LEU A 9 4.09 9.10 -1.85
C LEU A 9 3.66 7.80 -1.19
N ASP A 10 3.75 6.67 -1.90
CA ASP A 10 3.42 5.34 -1.35
C ASP A 10 4.38 4.99 -0.21
N ALA A 11 5.70 5.16 -0.39
CA ALA A 11 6.69 4.95 0.66
C ALA A 11 6.41 5.82 1.91
N ALA A 12 6.06 7.09 1.73
CA ALA A 12 5.72 7.98 2.84
C ALA A 12 4.43 7.54 3.55
N GLY A 13 3.41 7.13 2.78
CA GLY A 13 2.17 6.57 3.31
C GLY A 13 2.41 5.27 4.09
N ALA A 14 3.22 4.37 3.55
CA ALA A 14 3.58 3.11 4.18
C ALA A 14 4.38 3.31 5.48
N LEU A 15 5.32 4.26 5.51
CA LEU A 15 6.03 4.64 6.75
C LEU A 15 5.08 5.25 7.78
N LEU A 16 4.11 6.07 7.34
CA LEU A 16 3.09 6.61 8.22
C LEU A 16 2.21 5.49 8.79
N SER A 17 1.74 4.55 7.97
CA SER A 17 0.99 3.37 8.43
C SER A 17 1.81 2.54 9.42
N ALA A 18 3.08 2.26 9.12
CA ALA A 18 3.96 1.52 10.04
C ALA A 18 4.11 2.23 11.39
N PHE A 19 4.27 3.56 11.38
CA PHE A 19 4.37 4.35 12.61
C PHE A 19 3.07 4.35 13.41
N LEU A 20 1.93 4.56 12.74
CA LEU A 20 0.62 4.57 13.39
C LEU A 20 0.31 3.19 13.99
N LEU A 21 0.46 2.12 13.23
CA LEU A 21 0.19 0.77 13.70
C LEU A 21 1.20 0.31 14.77
N GLY A 22 2.50 0.46 14.50
CA GLY A 22 3.56 -0.13 15.33
C GLY A 22 3.94 0.67 16.57
N MET A 23 3.55 1.94 16.64
CA MET A 23 3.87 2.80 17.80
C MET A 23 2.61 3.40 18.41
N VAL A 24 1.81 4.14 17.63
CA VAL A 24 0.68 4.91 18.17
C VAL A 24 -0.42 3.99 18.67
N LEU A 25 -0.93 3.10 17.82
CA LEU A 25 -2.05 2.23 18.18
C LEU A 25 -1.67 1.19 19.23
N VAL A 26 -0.41 0.78 19.28
CA VAL A 26 0.10 -0.09 20.34
C VAL A 26 0.08 0.62 21.69
N GLU A 27 0.58 1.86 21.77
CA GLU A 27 0.53 2.65 23.02
C GLU A 27 -0.92 2.88 23.50
N PHE A 28 -1.84 3.05 22.56
CA PHE A 28 -3.26 3.25 22.83
C PHE A 28 -4.10 1.96 22.69
N GLU A 29 -3.51 0.77 22.85
CA GLU A 29 -4.19 -0.52 22.68
C GLU A 29 -5.50 -0.61 23.46
N ALA A 30 -5.52 -0.15 24.72
CA ALA A 30 -6.72 -0.15 25.56
C ALA A 30 -7.88 0.71 25.01
N MET A 31 -7.58 1.70 24.17
CA MET A 31 -8.58 2.58 23.54
C MET A 31 -9.10 2.00 22.21
N PHE A 32 -8.22 1.38 21.42
CA PHE A 32 -8.56 0.84 20.10
C PHE A 32 -9.05 -0.62 20.14
N GLY A 33 -8.63 -1.38 21.14
CA GLY A 33 -8.98 -2.79 21.31
C GLY A 33 -8.37 -3.72 20.26
N ILE A 34 -7.28 -3.28 19.60
CA ILE A 34 -6.57 -4.11 18.62
C ILE A 34 -5.33 -4.67 19.31
N PRO A 35 -5.18 -6.01 19.41
CA PRO A 35 -4.04 -6.62 20.09
C PRO A 35 -2.70 -6.12 19.56
N ALA A 36 -1.77 -5.78 20.46
CA ALA A 36 -0.45 -5.27 20.08
C ALA A 36 0.31 -6.22 19.12
N ASN A 37 0.20 -7.53 19.33
CA ASN A 37 0.81 -8.52 18.44
C ASN A 37 0.27 -8.44 17.00
N THR A 38 -1.03 -8.20 16.85
CA THR A 38 -1.69 -8.01 15.55
C THR A 38 -1.24 -6.71 14.91
N LEU A 39 -1.11 -5.63 15.68
CA LEU A 39 -0.60 -4.34 15.21
C LEU A 39 0.86 -4.43 14.75
N TYR A 40 1.74 -5.07 15.52
CA TYR A 40 3.13 -5.27 15.11
C TYR A 40 3.25 -6.11 13.84
N PHE A 41 2.44 -7.17 13.74
CA PHE A 41 2.39 -7.99 12.53
C PHE A 41 1.94 -7.17 11.32
N LEU A 42 0.86 -6.40 11.45
CA LEU A 42 0.40 -5.51 10.38
C LEU A 42 1.44 -4.45 10.02
N ALA A 43 2.05 -3.77 11.01
CA ALA A 43 3.07 -2.74 10.81
C ALA A 43 4.32 -3.24 10.08
N SER A 44 4.64 -4.53 10.19
CA SER A 44 5.77 -5.13 9.47
C SER A 44 5.59 -5.06 7.95
N LEU A 45 4.36 -5.11 7.44
CA LEU A 45 4.07 -5.13 6.00
C LEU A 45 4.29 -3.75 5.36
N PRO A 46 3.76 -2.62 5.89
CA PRO A 46 4.11 -1.29 5.39
C PRO A 46 5.61 -0.96 5.47
N CYS A 47 6.34 -1.49 6.46
CA CYS A 47 7.81 -1.39 6.46
C CYS A 47 8.44 -2.03 5.22
N LEU A 48 7.99 -3.22 4.83
CA LEU A 48 8.45 -3.90 3.62
C LEU A 48 8.04 -3.15 2.35
N PHE A 49 6.83 -2.60 2.31
CA PHE A 49 6.33 -1.82 1.18
C PHE A 49 7.18 -0.56 0.98
N ALA A 50 7.45 0.20 2.04
CA ALA A 50 8.31 1.37 1.98
C ALA A 50 9.71 1.06 1.43
N VAL A 51 10.33 -0.05 1.85
CA VAL A 51 11.63 -0.49 1.31
C VAL A 51 11.51 -0.82 -0.18
N TYR A 52 10.46 -1.54 -0.57
CA TYR A 52 10.21 -1.90 -1.96
C TYR A 52 9.97 -0.67 -2.85
N ASP A 53 9.22 0.34 -2.38
CA ASP A 53 9.00 1.59 -3.11
C ASP A 53 10.27 2.39 -3.30
N LEU A 54 11.09 2.52 -2.26
CA LEU A 54 12.38 3.21 -2.33
C LEU A 54 13.37 2.50 -3.28
N TYR A 55 13.28 1.18 -3.37
CA TYR A 55 13.99 0.39 -4.37
C TYR A 55 13.45 0.70 -5.79
N CYS A 56 12.14 0.63 -6.00
CA CYS A 56 11.49 0.89 -7.28
C CYS A 56 11.66 2.34 -7.78
N TYR A 57 11.81 3.31 -6.89
CA TYR A 57 12.10 4.70 -7.22
C TYR A 57 13.36 4.87 -8.08
N ARG A 58 14.37 4.01 -7.86
CA ARG A 58 15.64 4.00 -8.62
C ARG A 58 15.63 3.08 -9.84
N ALA A 59 14.54 2.36 -10.08
CA ALA A 59 14.49 1.34 -11.12
C ALA A 59 14.32 1.93 -12.54
N ALA A 60 14.70 1.13 -13.54
CA ALA A 60 14.66 1.54 -14.94
C ALA A 60 13.22 1.80 -15.44
N PRO A 61 13.02 2.76 -16.36
CA PRO A 61 11.70 3.07 -16.89
C PRO A 61 10.98 1.87 -17.54
N ALA A 62 11.74 0.89 -18.03
CA ALA A 62 11.24 -0.30 -18.71
C ALA A 62 10.33 -1.19 -17.84
N ASP A 63 10.50 -1.19 -16.52
CA ASP A 63 9.81 -2.13 -15.62
C ASP A 63 8.79 -1.46 -14.69
N ILE A 64 8.69 -0.13 -14.73
CA ILE A 64 7.81 0.68 -13.87
C ILE A 64 6.36 0.17 -13.82
N ALA A 65 5.78 -0.21 -14.97
CA ALA A 65 4.40 -0.68 -15.01
C ALA A 65 4.21 -2.02 -14.28
N VAL A 66 5.23 -2.88 -14.27
CA VAL A 66 5.20 -4.15 -13.54
C VAL A 66 5.33 -3.87 -12.04
N PHE A 67 6.23 -2.96 -11.64
CA PHE A 67 6.39 -2.59 -10.23
C PHE A 67 5.12 -2.00 -9.63
N LEU A 68 4.48 -1.04 -10.31
CA LEU A 68 3.21 -0.46 -9.84
C LEU A 68 2.10 -1.50 -9.69
N LYS A 69 2.00 -2.48 -10.60
CA LYS A 69 1.02 -3.57 -10.44
C LYS A 69 1.30 -4.41 -9.19
N ARG A 70 2.57 -4.74 -8.95
CA ARG A 70 2.97 -5.55 -7.78
C ARG A 70 2.63 -4.84 -6.47
N ILE A 71 2.93 -3.54 -6.36
CA ILE A 71 2.61 -2.75 -5.16
C ILE A 71 1.10 -2.69 -4.98
N ALA A 72 0.34 -2.36 -6.03
CA ALA A 72 -1.11 -2.30 -5.91
C ALA A 72 -1.74 -3.63 -5.48
N PHE A 73 -1.28 -4.77 -6.01
CA PHE A 73 -1.77 -6.08 -5.56
C PHE A 73 -1.35 -6.40 -4.12
N ALA A 74 -0.14 -6.00 -3.70
CA ALA A 74 0.31 -6.15 -2.32
C ALA A 74 -0.53 -5.30 -1.36
N ASN A 75 -0.80 -4.04 -1.70
CA ASN A 75 -1.66 -3.12 -0.96
C ASN A 75 -3.10 -3.64 -0.86
N LEU A 76 -3.66 -4.20 -1.93
CA LEU A 76 -4.98 -4.84 -1.88
C LEU A 76 -4.98 -6.09 -1.00
N GLY A 77 -3.94 -6.93 -1.08
CA GLY A 77 -3.77 -8.08 -0.19
C GLY A 77 -3.64 -7.67 1.28
N TYR A 78 -2.93 -6.58 1.55
CA TYR A 78 -2.81 -5.97 2.87
C TYR A 78 -4.16 -5.48 3.40
N CYS A 79 -4.98 -4.82 2.58
CA CYS A 79 -6.34 -4.41 2.96
C CYS A 79 -7.20 -5.62 3.34
N LEU A 80 -7.15 -6.71 2.55
CA LEU A 80 -7.90 -7.94 2.84
C LEU A 80 -7.43 -8.60 4.14
N LEU A 81 -6.11 -8.66 4.36
CA LEU A 81 -5.53 -9.20 5.58
C LEU A 81 -5.92 -8.36 6.81
N SER A 82 -5.87 -7.05 6.70
CA SER A 82 -6.27 -6.12 7.77
C SER A 82 -7.74 -6.31 8.15
N LEU A 83 -8.61 -6.43 7.15
CA LEU A 83 -10.03 -6.70 7.38
C LEU A 83 -10.25 -8.08 8.01
N ALA A 84 -9.55 -9.11 7.55
CA ALA A 84 -9.65 -10.46 8.09
C ALA A 84 -9.24 -10.50 9.57
N LEU A 85 -8.15 -9.83 9.94
CA LEU A 85 -7.69 -9.73 11.32
C LEU A 85 -8.65 -8.91 12.20
N ALA A 86 -9.23 -7.83 11.67
CA ALA A 86 -10.27 -7.08 12.38
C ALA A 86 -11.52 -7.94 12.66
N CYS A 87 -11.97 -8.74 11.68
CA CYS A 87 -13.07 -9.68 11.86
C CYS A 87 -12.76 -10.80 12.86
N HIS A 88 -11.50 -11.26 12.90
CA HIS A 88 -11.03 -12.25 13.87
C HIS A 88 -11.07 -11.72 15.31
N HIS A 89 -10.64 -10.47 15.52
CA HIS A 89 -10.62 -9.79 16.82
C HIS A 89 -11.87 -8.93 17.10
N ARG A 90 -12.99 -9.18 16.41
CA ARG A 90 -14.18 -8.32 16.48
C ARG A 90 -14.74 -8.10 17.88
N GLU A 91 -14.53 -9.05 18.80
CA GLU A 91 -15.03 -8.99 20.18
C GLU A 91 -14.16 -8.06 21.05
N GLU A 92 -12.91 -7.83 20.66
CA GLU A 92 -11.94 -6.97 21.34
C GLU A 92 -11.95 -5.54 20.76
N LEU A 93 -12.19 -5.42 19.44
CA LEU A 93 -12.15 -4.15 18.73
C LEU A 93 -13.21 -3.15 19.23
N THR A 94 -12.75 -1.95 19.57
CA THR A 94 -13.65 -0.84 19.86
C THR A 94 -14.16 -0.20 18.57
N GLY A 95 -15.15 0.69 18.67
CA GLY A 95 -15.60 1.50 17.52
C GLY A 95 -14.46 2.35 16.93
N LEU A 96 -13.49 2.78 17.74
CA LEU A 96 -12.30 3.50 17.26
C LEU A 96 -11.35 2.59 16.50
N GLY A 97 -11.14 1.35 16.96
CA GLY A 97 -10.36 0.33 16.25
C GLY A 97 -10.93 0.04 14.87
N TRP A 98 -12.25 -0.20 14.79
CA TRP A 98 -12.96 -0.37 13.51
C TRP A 98 -12.82 0.85 12.60
N THR A 99 -13.02 2.05 13.15
CA THR A 99 -12.92 3.29 12.38
C THR A 99 -11.52 3.45 11.78
N TYR A 100 -10.47 3.19 12.56
CA TYR A 100 -9.09 3.27 12.09
C TYR A 100 -8.83 2.27 10.96
N ILE A 101 -9.14 0.98 11.16
CA ILE A 101 -8.86 -0.07 10.16
C ILE A 101 -9.64 0.19 8.87
N LEU A 102 -10.91 0.58 8.96
CA LEU A 102 -11.71 0.89 7.76
C LEU A 102 -11.17 2.12 7.02
N LEU A 103 -10.74 3.16 7.75
CA LEU A 103 -10.13 4.33 7.15
C LEU A 103 -8.82 3.98 6.43
N GLU A 104 -7.96 3.19 7.08
CA GLU A 104 -6.72 2.71 6.49
C GLU A 104 -6.99 1.90 5.21
N ILE A 105 -7.94 0.95 5.24
CA ILE A 105 -8.34 0.16 4.07
C ILE A 105 -8.80 1.06 2.93
N VAL A 106 -9.64 2.07 3.20
CA VAL A 106 -10.14 2.99 2.17
C VAL A 106 -8.99 3.77 1.54
N VAL A 107 -8.10 4.35 2.36
CA VAL A 107 -6.96 5.14 1.88
C VAL A 107 -6.03 4.27 1.03
N VAL A 108 -5.64 3.09 1.52
CA VAL A 108 -4.72 2.19 0.83
C VAL A 108 -5.34 1.61 -0.44
N ALA A 109 -6.63 1.26 -0.43
CA ALA A 109 -7.32 0.76 -1.63
C ALA A 109 -7.47 1.83 -2.72
N LEU A 110 -7.70 3.09 -2.34
CA LEU A 110 -7.71 4.22 -3.28
C LEU A 110 -6.34 4.43 -3.92
N LEU A 111 -5.26 4.34 -3.12
CA LEU A 111 -3.90 4.46 -3.61
C LEU A 111 -3.55 3.31 -4.57
N ALA A 112 -3.83 2.06 -4.19
CA ALA A 112 -3.66 0.88 -5.05
C ALA A 112 -4.44 0.99 -6.38
N SER A 113 -5.65 1.55 -6.32
CA SER A 113 -6.46 1.81 -7.54
C SER A 113 -5.79 2.83 -8.45
N PHE A 114 -5.21 3.88 -7.88
CA PHE A 114 -4.47 4.90 -8.63
C PHE A 114 -3.19 4.34 -9.26
N GLU A 115 -2.48 3.46 -8.54
CA GLU A 115 -1.29 2.76 -9.02
C GLU A 115 -1.61 1.82 -10.19
N LEU A 116 -2.66 0.99 -10.08
CA LEU A 116 -3.11 0.13 -11.17
C LEU A 116 -3.45 0.95 -12.41
N ARG A 117 -4.23 2.02 -12.24
CA ARG A 117 -4.61 2.91 -13.35
C ARG A 117 -3.38 3.52 -14.02
N THR A 118 -2.39 3.94 -13.23
CA THR A 118 -1.12 4.48 -13.74
C THR A 118 -0.31 3.41 -14.46
N ALA A 119 -0.24 2.19 -13.92
CA ALA A 119 0.45 1.06 -14.52
C ALA A 119 -0.11 0.70 -15.89
N PHE A 120 -1.43 0.65 -16.05
CA PHE A 120 -2.07 0.38 -17.34
C PHE A 120 -1.79 1.48 -18.36
N ARG A 121 -1.81 2.76 -17.95
CA ARG A 121 -1.47 3.89 -18.83
C ARG A 121 -0.03 3.82 -19.33
N VAL A 122 0.92 3.55 -18.43
CA VAL A 122 2.36 3.43 -18.79
C VAL A 122 2.61 2.20 -19.65
N GLY A 123 1.93 1.08 -19.37
CA GLY A 123 2.00 -0.14 -20.17
C GLY A 123 1.53 0.08 -21.62
N ASN A 124 0.40 0.77 -21.81
CA ASN A 124 -0.15 1.05 -23.14
C ASN A 124 0.70 2.01 -23.97
N ARG A 125 1.36 3.00 -23.34
CA ARG A 125 2.26 3.92 -24.07
C ARG A 125 3.44 3.18 -24.71
N LYS A 126 4.04 2.22 -23.99
CA LYS A 126 5.16 1.41 -24.50
C LYS A 126 4.78 0.51 -25.66
N SER A 127 3.56 -0.05 -25.66
CA SER A 127 3.11 -0.90 -26.76
C SER A 127 2.85 -0.09 -28.03
N THR A 128 2.41 1.17 -27.91
CA THR A 128 2.28 2.10 -29.04
C THR A 128 3.64 2.50 -29.62
N ASP A 129 4.59 2.97 -28.79
CA ASP A 129 5.93 3.39 -29.28
C ASP A 129 6.69 2.25 -29.98
N ARG A 130 6.61 1.01 -29.45
CA ARG A 130 7.22 -0.16 -30.10
C ARG A 130 6.61 -0.50 -31.47
N ARG A 131 5.34 -0.17 -31.71
CA ARG A 131 4.70 -0.40 -33.01
C ARG A 131 5.09 0.67 -34.03
N SER A 132 5.24 1.91 -33.59
CA SER A 132 5.63 3.01 -34.48
C SER A 132 7.08 2.90 -34.96
N GLY A 133 8.03 2.55 -34.06
CA GLY A 133 9.44 2.37 -34.45
C GLY A 133 9.77 1.05 -35.16
N ALA A 134 8.78 0.21 -35.46
CA ALA A 134 8.96 -1.02 -36.25
C ALA A 134 8.61 -0.83 -37.74
N PHE A 135 8.17 0.38 -38.12
CA PHE A 135 7.80 0.76 -39.49
C PHE A 135 8.77 1.77 -40.12
N ASP A 136 9.83 2.16 -39.40
CA ASP A 136 10.94 2.99 -39.87
C ASP A 136 12.19 2.12 -40.11
#